data_AF-A0A0F9TTK7-F1
#
_entry.id   AF-A0A0F9TTK7-F1
#
_cell.length_a   1.000
_cell.length_b   1.000
_cell.length_c   1.000
_cell.angle_alpha   90.00
_cell.angle_beta   90.00
_cell.angle_gamma   90.00
#
_symmetry.space_group_name_H-M   'P 1'
#
loop_
_entity.id
_entity.type
_entity.pdbx_description
1 polymer ?
#
loop_
_entity_poly.entity_id
_entity_poly.type
_entity_poly.pdbx_seq_one_letter_code
_entity_poly.pdbx_strand_id
1 'polypeptide(L)'
;MEIPPPYTPKQAYVPTVSLLPYDGGWQAPDREAVRAVLTKAKLDPRLASDFLGVSRKEVNRWTTGEGDVPFACWALLCWRAGVGFTEVWW
;
A
#
# COMPACT_ATOMS: atom_id res chain seq x y z
N MET A 1 4.62 -36.15 -15.63
CA MET A 1 5.28 -34.89 -15.22
C MET A 1 4.24 -33.80 -15.30
N GLU A 2 3.64 -33.40 -14.18
CA GLU A 2 2.85 -32.17 -14.14
C GLU A 2 3.80 -30.99 -14.23
N ILE A 3 3.54 -30.09 -15.17
CA ILE A 3 4.25 -28.83 -15.28
C ILE A 3 3.72 -27.94 -14.14
N PRO A 4 4.55 -27.49 -13.19
CA PRO A 4 4.08 -26.59 -12.15
C PRO A 4 3.50 -25.34 -12.83
N PRO A 5 2.37 -24.79 -12.34
CA PRO A 5 1.81 -23.59 -12.90
C PRO A 5 2.90 -22.51 -12.95
N PRO A 6 2.99 -21.71 -14.04
CA PRO A 6 4.01 -20.68 -14.14
C PRO A 6 3.93 -19.82 -12.88
N TYR A 7 5.08 -19.64 -12.21
CA TYR A 7 5.20 -18.72 -11.10
C TYR A 7 4.86 -17.33 -11.62
N THR A 8 3.62 -16.90 -11.42
CA THR A 8 3.24 -15.51 -11.66
C THR A 8 3.84 -14.72 -10.51
N PRO A 9 4.83 -13.84 -10.73
CA PRO A 9 5.24 -12.94 -9.68
C PRO A 9 3.96 -12.21 -9.21
N LYS A 10 3.69 -12.20 -7.90
CA LYS A 10 2.59 -11.41 -7.33
C LYS A 10 2.84 -9.96 -7.71
N GLN A 11 2.27 -9.53 -8.83
CA GLN A 11 2.22 -8.14 -9.24
C GLN A 11 1.59 -7.40 -8.05
N ALA A 12 2.24 -6.34 -7.57
CA ALA A 12 1.84 -5.67 -6.34
C ALA A 12 0.34 -5.36 -6.39
N TYR A 13 -0.44 -6.06 -5.56
CA TYR A 13 -1.88 -5.93 -5.52
C TYR A 13 -2.22 -4.59 -4.86
N VAL A 14 -2.96 -3.75 -5.59
CA VAL A 14 -3.44 -2.46 -5.09
C VAL A 14 -4.90 -2.34 -5.50
N PRO A 15 -5.86 -2.36 -4.56
CA PRO A 15 -7.27 -2.22 -4.86
C PRO A 15 -7.56 -0.86 -5.52
N THR A 16 -8.27 -0.84 -6.64
CA THR A 16 -8.62 0.42 -7.34
C THR A 16 -9.40 1.38 -6.45
N VAL A 17 -10.27 0.87 -5.57
CA VAL A 17 -11.03 1.68 -4.60
C VAL A 17 -10.14 2.40 -3.58
N SER A 18 -8.93 1.90 -3.33
CA SER A 18 -7.94 2.56 -2.47
C SER A 18 -7.15 3.66 -3.18
N LEU A 19 -7.35 3.81 -4.49
CA LEU A 19 -6.76 4.86 -5.33
C LEU A 19 -7.77 5.97 -5.68
N LEU A 20 -9.00 5.88 -5.16
CA LEU A 20 -10.03 6.90 -5.33
C LEU A 20 -9.84 8.08 -4.38
N PRO A 21 -10.52 9.20 -4.65
CA PRO A 21 -10.56 10.29 -3.69
C PRO A 21 -11.17 10.01 -2.36
N TYR A 22 -10.65 10.69 -1.32
CA TYR A 22 -11.16 10.53 0.02
C TYR A 22 -12.67 10.83 0.08
N ASP A 23 -13.10 11.89 -0.60
CA ASP A 23 -14.50 12.25 -0.83
C ASP A 23 -15.15 11.52 -2.01
N GLY A 24 -14.36 10.81 -2.83
CA GLY A 24 -14.76 10.05 -4.00
C GLY A 24 -15.03 8.56 -3.74
N GLY A 25 -15.27 8.16 -2.49
CA GLY A 25 -15.56 6.78 -2.12
C GLY A 25 -14.33 5.91 -1.86
N TRP A 26 -13.20 6.53 -1.50
CA TRP A 26 -12.00 5.83 -1.07
C TRP A 26 -12.30 4.80 0.04
N GLN A 27 -11.67 3.64 -0.08
CA GLN A 27 -11.65 2.62 0.96
C GLN A 27 -10.22 2.30 1.35
N ALA A 28 -9.99 2.13 2.65
CA ALA A 28 -8.68 1.79 3.17
C ALA A 28 -8.17 0.48 2.55
N PRO A 29 -6.88 0.41 2.19
CA PRO A 29 -6.28 -0.83 1.69
C PRO A 29 -6.25 -1.89 2.79
N ASP A 30 -6.35 -3.15 2.41
CA ASP A 30 -6.11 -4.26 3.33
C ASP A 30 -4.61 -4.47 3.60
N ARG A 31 -4.30 -5.33 4.57
CA ARG A 31 -2.92 -5.66 4.94
C ARG A 31 -2.06 -6.19 3.78
N GLU A 32 -2.66 -6.87 2.80
CA GLU A 32 -1.92 -7.45 1.67
C GLU A 32 -1.50 -6.36 0.70
N ALA A 33 -2.42 -5.44 0.40
CA ALA A 33 -2.15 -4.25 -0.39
C ALA A 33 -1.11 -3.36 0.27
N VAL A 34 -1.19 -3.14 1.59
CA VAL A 34 -0.18 -2.39 2.35
C VAL A 34 1.21 -3.01 2.21
N ARG A 35 1.33 -4.34 2.41
CA ARG A 35 2.61 -5.04 2.26
C ARG A 35 3.14 -4.97 0.84
N ALA A 36 2.27 -5.09 -0.16
CA ALA A 36 2.64 -5.02 -1.57
C ALA A 36 3.19 -3.63 -1.94
N VAL A 37 2.55 -2.56 -1.50
CA VAL A 37 3.00 -1.18 -1.75
C VAL A 37 4.30 -0.90 -1.00
N LEU A 38 4.44 -1.31 0.26
CA LEU A 38 5.71 -1.16 0.99
C LEU A 38 6.87 -1.88 0.29
N THR A 39 6.62 -3.09 -0.19
CA THR A 39 7.62 -3.87 -0.94
C THR A 39 8.03 -3.14 -2.22
N LYS A 40 7.05 -2.64 -2.99
CA LYS A 40 7.30 -1.88 -4.23
C LYS A 40 8.03 -0.56 -3.97
N ALA A 41 7.70 0.13 -2.87
CA ALA A 41 8.36 1.33 -2.40
C ALA A 41 9.78 1.07 -1.83
N LYS A 42 10.16 -0.20 -1.65
CA LYS A 42 11.40 -0.62 -0.98
C LYS A 42 11.50 -0.08 0.45
N LEU A 43 10.38 -0.08 1.17
CA LEU A 43 10.30 0.36 2.56
C LEU A 43 10.04 -0.84 3.48
N ASP A 44 10.85 -0.99 4.52
CA ASP A 44 10.50 -1.80 5.68
C ASP A 44 9.65 -0.98 6.68
N PRO A 45 9.06 -1.58 7.73
CA PRO A 45 8.22 -0.85 8.67
C PRO A 45 8.90 0.32 9.40
N ARG A 46 10.22 0.30 9.56
CA ARG A 46 10.99 1.40 10.16
C ARG A 46 11.19 2.53 9.16
N LEU A 47 11.63 2.22 7.94
CA LEU A 47 11.80 3.24 6.90
C LEU A 47 10.46 3.89 6.53
N ALA A 48 9.39 3.11 6.53
CA ALA A 48 8.03 3.63 6.33
C ALA A 48 7.59 4.55 7.48
N SER A 49 7.92 4.22 8.74
CA SER A 49 7.59 5.10 9.88
C SER A 49 8.32 6.43 9.78
N ASP A 50 9.60 6.40 9.42
CA ASP A 50 10.42 7.61 9.25
C ASP A 50 9.92 8.45 8.06
N PHE A 51 9.56 7.81 6.94
CA PHE A 51 9.02 8.48 5.75
C PHE A 51 7.66 9.14 6.00
N LEU A 52 6.79 8.50 6.77
CA LEU A 52 5.42 8.97 7.02
C LEU A 52 5.28 9.86 8.26
N GLY A 53 6.32 9.92 9.12
CA GLY A 53 6.25 10.65 10.38
C GLY A 53 5.30 10.02 11.41
N VAL A 54 5.07 8.70 11.34
CA VAL A 54 4.21 7.94 12.26
C VAL A 54 5.04 6.97 13.11
N SER A 55 4.44 6.32 14.10
CA SER A 55 5.15 5.29 14.86
C SER A 55 5.30 3.98 14.08
N ARG A 56 6.40 3.26 14.28
CA ARG A 56 6.58 1.90 13.74
C ARG A 56 5.47 0.92 14.18
N LYS A 57 4.93 1.12 15.38
CA LYS A 57 3.80 0.33 15.89
C LYS A 57 2.57 0.49 14.99
N GLU A 58 2.30 1.71 14.53
CA GLU A 58 1.18 2.01 13.64
C GLU A 58 1.37 1.34 12.28
N VAL A 59 2.56 1.46 11.68
CA VAL A 59 2.89 0.76 10.43
C VAL A 59 2.71 -0.75 10.56
N ASN A 60 3.17 -1.33 11.68
CA ASN A 60 3.00 -2.76 11.93
C ASN A 60 1.52 -3.16 11.99
N ARG A 61 0.65 -2.39 12.66
CA ARG A 61 -0.80 -2.67 12.73
C ARG A 61 -1.43 -2.75 11.34
N TRP A 62 -1.06 -1.85 10.43
CA TRP A 62 -1.54 -1.87 9.05
C TRP A 62 -1.09 -3.14 8.32
N THR A 63 0.17 -3.55 8.53
CA THR A 63 0.70 -4.76 7.92
C THR A 63 0.16 -6.04 8.54
N THR A 64 -0.35 -6.03 9.78
CA THR A 64 -0.99 -7.21 10.41
C THR A 64 -2.51 -7.23 10.17
N GLY A 65 -3.10 -6.11 9.75
CA GLY A 65 -4.55 -5.95 9.61
C GLY A 65 -5.26 -5.66 10.93
N GLU A 66 -4.51 -5.19 11.94
CA GLU A 66 -5.04 -4.74 13.24
C GLU A 66 -5.50 -3.27 13.22
N GLY A 67 -5.41 -2.61 12.08
CA GLY A 67 -5.89 -1.25 11.87
C GLY A 67 -5.71 -0.81 10.43
N ASP A 68 -6.44 0.23 10.06
CA ASP A 68 -6.46 0.77 8.71
C ASP A 68 -5.39 1.85 8.52
N VAL A 69 -4.85 1.94 7.31
CA VAL A 69 -3.94 3.02 6.91
C VAL A 69 -4.76 4.30 6.70
N PRO A 70 -4.41 5.44 7.33
CA PRO A 70 -5.03 6.72 7.01
C PRO A 70 -4.80 7.12 5.55
N PHE A 71 -5.78 7.77 4.92
CA PHE A 71 -5.73 8.18 3.51
C PHE A 71 -4.43 8.89 3.12
N ALA A 72 -4.02 9.90 3.89
CA ALA A 72 -2.79 10.67 3.60
C ALA A 72 -1.53 9.78 3.62
N CYS A 73 -1.44 8.84 4.57
CA CYS A 73 -0.34 7.88 4.64
C CYS A 73 -0.32 6.97 3.41
N TRP A 74 -1.50 6.47 3.02
CA TRP A 74 -1.63 5.62 1.84
C TRP A 74 -1.24 6.37 0.55
N ALA A 75 -1.72 7.60 0.38
CA ALA A 75 -1.38 8.44 -0.77
C ALA A 75 0.13 8.64 -0.92
N LEU A 76 0.83 8.95 0.17
CA LEU A 76 2.29 9.10 0.20
C LEU A 76 3.02 7.79 -0.13
N LEU A 77 2.54 6.66 0.40
CA LEU A 77 3.11 5.34 0.09
C LEU A 77 2.95 4.97 -1.38
N CYS A 78 1.77 5.20 -1.96
CA CYS A 78 1.50 4.98 -3.38
C CYS A 78 2.39 5.87 -4.25
N TRP A 79 2.51 7.17 -3.94
CA TRP A 79 3.42 8.09 -4.62
C TRP A 79 4.86 7.58 -4.57
N ARG A 80 5.35 7.19 -3.38
CA ARG A 80 6.71 6.65 -3.19
C ARG A 80 6.94 5.35 -3.95
N ALA A 81 5.91 4.53 -4.11
CA ALA A 81 5.92 3.28 -4.84
C ALA A 81 5.77 3.44 -6.36
N GLY A 82 5.52 4.66 -6.86
CA GLY A 82 5.17 4.90 -8.27
C GLY A 82 3.87 4.21 -8.67
N VAL A 83 2.91 4.10 -7.74
CA VAL A 83 1.55 3.61 -7.99
C VAL A 83 0.64 4.81 -8.05
N GLY A 84 0.04 5.02 -9.21
CA GLY A 84 -0.68 6.26 -9.50
C GLY A 84 -2.05 6.34 -8.82
N PHE A 85 -2.24 7.44 -8.10
CA PHE A 85 -3.46 8.25 -8.26
C PHE A 85 -3.32 8.94 -9.63
N THR A 86 -4.38 9.02 -10.43
CA THR A 86 -4.33 9.63 -11.77
C THR A 86 -3.80 11.08 -11.71
N GLU A 87 -3.18 11.59 -12.79
CA GLU A 87 -2.63 12.96 -12.85
C GLU A 87 -3.66 14.08 -12.58
N VAL A 88 -4.94 13.76 -12.41
CA VAL A 88 -6.05 14.71 -12.21
C VAL A 88 -6.21 15.14 -10.74
N TRP A 89 -5.30 14.71 -9.88
CA TRP A 89 -5.41 14.85 -8.43
C TRP A 89 -4.56 15.98 -7.83
N TRP A 90 -3.68 16.57 -8.63
CA TRP A 90 -2.88 17.74 -8.30
C TRP A 90 -3.38 18.95 -9.09
#